data_AF-A0ABD1YM75-F1
#
_entry.id   AF-A0ABD1YM75-F1
#
_cell.length_a   1.000
_cell.length_b   1.000
_cell.length_c   1.000
_cell.angle_alpha   90.00
_cell.angle_beta   90.00
_cell.angle_gamma   90.00
#
_symmetry.space_group_name_H-M   'P 1'
#
loop_
_entity.id
_entity.type
_entity.pdbx_description
1 polymer ?
#
loop_
_entity_poly.entity_id
_entity_poly.type
_entity_poly.pdbx_seq_one_letter_code
_entity_poly.pdbx_strand_id
1 'polypeptide(L)'
;MSGEIPVSLARCTKLQELNLGQIQLTGRIPRELGQLTELQILHLDTNNLEGDIPTELGLLTKLKELWLFLNNLTGTIPNSLNNCTNLVSLRLSNNKLSGQLATLDLGQFPDLTALSLYENAFDGTVPESLGKCTQLQVLDLSRNNLTGTLTDFGTNFSSMRVLSLARNNLEGRIPNWIWFLKRLQVLDLSGNGFIGELPTSFESLQGMRNSTSISNLSTLYQWVSLNFKGQQQQVVYIVHSMTAIDLSENKLNGSLPPGLGAPRRI
;
A
#
# COMPACT_ATOMS: atom_id res chain seq x y z
N MET A 1 26.67 -9.80 -0.38
CA MET A 1 27.59 -8.65 -0.23
C MET A 1 27.19 -7.94 1.05
N SER A 2 28.07 -7.17 1.67
CA SER A 2 27.75 -6.36 2.86
C SER A 2 28.48 -5.03 2.72
N GLY A 3 27.84 -3.93 3.12
CA GLY A 3 28.41 -2.59 3.02
C GLY A 3 27.34 -1.54 2.78
N GLU A 4 27.78 -0.28 2.68
CA GLU A 4 26.91 0.85 2.38
C GLU A 4 26.71 1.03 0.87
N ILE A 5 25.65 1.75 0.49
CA ILE A 5 25.45 2.19 -0.89
C ILE A 5 26.52 3.26 -1.21
N PRO A 6 27.46 3.02 -2.15
CA PRO A 6 28.53 3.97 -2.37
C PRO A 6 28.00 5.23 -3.08
N VAL A 7 28.30 6.41 -2.51
CA VAL A 7 27.93 7.73 -3.07
C VAL A 7 28.39 7.91 -4.52
N SER A 8 29.45 7.20 -4.94
CA SER A 8 29.96 7.24 -6.31
C SER A 8 28.97 6.71 -7.35
N LEU A 9 27.95 5.93 -6.97
CA LEU A 9 26.87 5.50 -7.87
C LEU A 9 26.14 6.69 -8.50
N ALA A 10 26.08 7.83 -7.81
CA ALA A 10 25.47 9.06 -8.32
C ALA A 10 26.15 9.59 -9.61
N ARG A 11 27.36 9.11 -9.93
CA ARG A 11 28.05 9.45 -11.19
C ARG A 11 27.45 8.76 -12.42
N CYS A 12 26.66 7.70 -12.23
CA CYS A 12 26.00 6.96 -13.30
C CYS A 12 24.70 7.67 -13.75
N THR A 13 24.80 8.93 -14.18
CA THR A 13 23.64 9.83 -14.43
C THR A 13 22.69 9.38 -15.55
N LYS A 14 23.02 8.33 -16.29
CA LYS A 14 22.15 7.70 -17.31
C LYS A 14 21.42 6.44 -16.81
N LEU A 15 21.63 6.07 -15.55
CA LEU A 15 21.01 4.89 -14.96
C LEU A 15 19.48 5.07 -14.88
N GLN A 16 18.75 4.10 -15.42
CA GLN A 16 17.29 4.06 -15.41
C GLN A 16 16.75 3.10 -14.36
N GLU A 17 17.52 2.07 -14.03
CA GLU A 17 17.11 1.04 -13.07
C GLU A 17 18.27 0.77 -12.12
N LEU A 18 18.00 0.88 -10.82
CA LEU A 18 18.92 0.52 -9.76
C LEU A 18 18.21 -0.48 -8.84
N ASN A 19 18.56 -1.76 -8.98
CA ASN A 19 18.11 -2.80 -8.09
C ASN A 19 19.27 -3.28 -7.20
N LEU A 20 19.16 -2.96 -5.91
CA LEU A 20 20.05 -3.37 -4.84
C LEU A 20 19.25 -4.06 -3.72
N GLY A 21 18.13 -4.71 -4.07
CA GLY A 21 17.32 -5.45 -3.10
C GLY A 21 18.01 -6.74 -2.64
N GLN A 22 17.72 -7.20 -1.41
CA GLN A 22 18.14 -8.52 -0.90
C GLN A 22 19.66 -8.76 -0.87
N ILE A 23 20.47 -7.72 -0.65
CA ILE A 23 21.94 -7.84 -0.63
C ILE A 23 22.59 -7.36 0.66
N GLN A 24 21.85 -7.36 1.78
CA GLN A 24 22.36 -7.10 3.14
C GLN A 24 23.08 -5.74 3.29
N LEU A 25 22.67 -4.73 2.54
CA LEU A 25 23.22 -3.38 2.66
C LEU A 25 22.94 -2.78 4.04
N THR A 26 23.86 -1.95 4.53
CA THR A 26 23.77 -1.23 5.82
C THR A 26 23.91 0.27 5.60
N GLY A 27 23.78 1.05 6.68
CA GLY A 27 23.93 2.51 6.63
C GLY A 27 22.72 3.20 6.02
N ARG A 28 22.89 4.47 5.64
CA ARG A 28 21.80 5.31 5.15
C ARG A 28 21.64 5.22 3.63
N ILE A 29 20.45 5.55 3.14
CA ILE A 29 20.26 5.86 1.72
C ILE A 29 21.01 7.17 1.42
N PRO A 30 21.99 7.20 0.50
CA PRO A 30 22.72 8.42 0.18
C PRO A 30 21.80 9.43 -0.51
N ARG A 31 21.82 10.69 -0.07
CA ARG A 31 21.09 11.78 -0.73
C ARG A 31 21.54 12.00 -2.17
N GLU A 32 22.79 11.65 -2.48
CA GLU A 32 23.38 11.77 -3.81
C GLU A 32 22.66 10.90 -4.85
N LEU A 33 21.89 9.88 -4.43
CA LEU A 33 21.01 9.15 -5.34
C LEU A 33 19.98 10.05 -6.04
N GLY A 34 19.63 11.20 -5.45
CA GLY A 34 18.78 12.22 -6.10
C GLY A 34 19.40 12.84 -7.37
N GLN A 35 20.70 12.62 -7.63
CA GLN A 35 21.36 13.07 -8.87
C GLN A 35 21.05 12.16 -10.07
N LEU A 36 20.49 10.97 -9.84
CA LEU A 36 20.15 10.00 -10.89
C LEU A 36 18.81 10.35 -11.56
N THR A 37 18.69 11.54 -12.14
CA THR A 37 17.41 12.08 -12.64
C THR A 37 16.76 11.29 -13.79
N GLU A 38 17.49 10.34 -14.39
CA GLU A 38 16.97 9.39 -15.38
C GLU A 38 16.33 8.12 -14.77
N LEU A 39 16.44 7.95 -13.44
CA LEU A 39 16.00 6.76 -12.74
C LEU A 39 14.48 6.61 -12.77
N GLN A 40 14.03 5.44 -13.21
CA GLN A 40 12.64 5.00 -13.28
C GLN A 40 12.33 3.94 -12.21
N ILE A 41 13.33 3.14 -11.83
CA ILE A 41 13.18 2.05 -10.87
C ILE A 41 14.27 2.17 -9.82
N LEU A 42 13.86 2.31 -8.55
CA LEU A 42 14.74 2.25 -7.38
C LEU A 42 14.25 1.17 -6.42
N HIS A 43 14.95 0.04 -6.40
CA HIS A 43 14.70 -1.06 -5.46
C HIS A 43 15.87 -1.15 -4.48
N LEU A 44 15.60 -0.86 -3.21
CA LEU A 44 16.55 -0.98 -2.09
C LEU A 44 15.98 -1.90 -0.99
N ASP A 45 14.97 -2.69 -1.32
CA ASP A 45 14.20 -3.49 -0.36
C ASP A 45 14.98 -4.67 0.23
N THR A 46 14.51 -5.16 1.37
CA THR A 46 15.07 -6.35 2.03
C THR A 46 16.57 -6.19 2.34
N ASN A 47 16.94 -5.08 3.00
CA ASN A 47 18.29 -4.78 3.45
C ASN A 47 18.25 -4.36 4.94
N ASN A 48 19.37 -3.86 5.46
CA ASN A 48 19.48 -3.29 6.81
C ASN A 48 19.69 -1.76 6.75
N LEU A 49 19.12 -1.08 5.75
CA LEU A 49 19.27 0.37 5.61
C LEU A 49 18.54 1.09 6.75
N GLU A 50 19.12 2.18 7.23
CA GLU A 50 18.64 2.95 8.37
C GLU A 50 18.58 4.46 8.09
N GLY A 51 18.06 5.22 9.06
CA GLY A 51 17.87 6.65 8.92
C GLY A 51 16.68 7.01 8.04
N ASP A 52 16.58 8.29 7.71
CA ASP A 52 15.41 8.83 7.01
C ASP A 52 15.48 8.59 5.50
N ILE A 53 14.31 8.60 4.84
CA ILE A 53 14.22 8.66 3.39
C ILE A 53 14.72 10.05 2.94
N PRO A 54 15.79 10.17 2.13
CA PRO A 54 16.32 11.46 1.72
C PRO A 54 15.30 12.29 0.94
N THR A 55 15.19 13.59 1.25
CA THR A 55 14.28 14.50 0.53
C THR A 55 14.70 14.66 -0.93
N GLU A 56 15.98 14.46 -1.25
CA GLU A 56 16.54 14.50 -2.59
C GLU A 56 16.00 13.41 -3.51
N LEU A 57 15.41 12.33 -2.99
CA LEU A 57 14.69 11.37 -3.84
C LEU A 57 13.50 12.00 -4.57
N GLY A 58 12.97 13.12 -4.06
CA GLY A 58 11.97 13.94 -4.76
C GLY A 58 12.48 14.64 -6.03
N LEU A 59 13.79 14.57 -6.34
CA LEU A 59 14.34 15.05 -7.61
C LEU A 59 14.18 14.02 -8.74
N LEU A 60 13.83 12.78 -8.41
CA LEU A 60 13.68 11.67 -9.37
C LEU A 60 12.31 11.73 -10.04
N THR A 61 12.05 12.76 -10.85
CA THR A 61 10.73 13.01 -11.45
C THR A 61 10.28 11.94 -12.46
N LYS A 62 11.20 11.11 -12.95
CA LYS A 62 10.93 9.96 -13.83
C LYS A 62 10.63 8.65 -13.07
N LEU A 63 10.72 8.67 -11.74
CA LEU A 63 10.57 7.49 -10.91
C LEU A 63 9.15 6.91 -11.02
N LYS A 64 9.07 5.63 -11.36
CA LYS A 64 7.85 4.82 -11.46
C LYS A 64 7.73 3.87 -10.29
N GLU A 65 8.84 3.34 -9.82
CA GLU A 65 8.87 2.37 -8.73
C GLU A 65 9.87 2.79 -7.65
N LEU A 66 9.38 2.86 -6.41
CA LEU A 66 10.19 3.07 -5.22
C LEU A 66 9.90 1.98 -4.19
N TRP A 67 10.82 1.04 -4.05
CA TRP A 67 10.71 -0.08 -3.11
C TRP A 67 11.79 0.02 -2.04
N LEU A 68 11.35 0.30 -0.82
CA LEU A 68 12.20 0.45 0.36
C LEU A 68 11.76 -0.47 1.51
N PHE A 69 10.86 -1.41 1.25
CA PHE A 69 10.29 -2.27 2.28
C PHE A 69 11.33 -3.23 2.89
N LEU A 70 11.04 -3.77 4.07
CA LEU A 70 11.95 -4.66 4.82
C LEU A 70 13.33 -4.02 5.03
N ASN A 71 13.34 -2.87 5.72
CA ASN A 71 14.55 -2.14 6.14
C ASN A 71 14.34 -1.60 7.58
N ASN A 72 15.27 -0.81 8.08
CA ASN A 72 15.22 -0.13 9.38
C ASN A 72 15.01 1.39 9.23
N LEU A 73 14.39 1.87 8.15
CA LEU A 73 14.23 3.31 7.87
C LEU A 73 13.34 3.98 8.92
N THR A 74 13.67 5.22 9.26
CA THR A 74 13.00 6.05 10.28
C THR A 74 12.45 7.34 9.67
N GLY A 75 11.90 8.22 10.50
CA GLY A 75 11.43 9.53 10.07
C GLY A 75 10.09 9.47 9.35
N THR A 76 9.83 10.46 8.49
CA THR A 76 8.56 10.60 7.75
C THR A 76 8.75 10.31 6.26
N ILE A 77 7.66 10.10 5.52
CA ILE A 77 7.69 10.16 4.05
C ILE A 77 7.93 11.64 3.67
N PRO A 78 9.04 11.97 2.97
CA PRO A 78 9.33 13.36 2.65
C PRO A 78 8.34 13.92 1.62
N ASN A 79 7.76 15.09 1.90
CA ASN A 79 6.80 15.75 0.99
C ASN A 79 7.37 16.04 -0.40
N SER A 80 8.70 16.08 -0.55
CA SER A 80 9.35 16.22 -1.86
C SER A 80 9.05 15.05 -2.81
N LEU A 81 8.66 13.86 -2.30
CA LEU A 81 8.20 12.75 -3.15
C LEU A 81 6.95 13.10 -3.95
N ASN A 82 6.18 14.12 -3.56
CA ASN A 82 5.06 14.64 -4.35
C ASN A 82 5.49 15.10 -5.77
N ASN A 83 6.78 15.37 -6.00
CA ASN A 83 7.31 15.69 -7.32
C ASN A 83 7.46 14.46 -8.25
N CYS A 84 7.44 13.24 -7.70
CA CYS A 84 7.54 11.99 -8.44
C CYS A 84 6.18 11.57 -9.00
N THR A 85 5.59 12.42 -9.84
CA THR A 85 4.20 12.28 -10.33
C THR A 85 3.98 11.06 -11.24
N ASN A 86 5.06 10.43 -11.71
CA ASN A 86 5.03 9.19 -12.51
C ASN A 86 5.01 7.91 -11.65
N LEU A 87 4.91 8.01 -10.32
CA LEU A 87 4.92 6.85 -9.44
C LEU A 87 3.72 5.93 -9.70
N VAL A 88 4.03 4.67 -9.99
CA VAL A 88 3.09 3.57 -10.20
C VAL A 88 3.05 2.63 -8.98
N SER A 89 4.17 2.51 -8.26
CA SER A 89 4.35 1.58 -7.14
C SER A 89 5.22 2.19 -6.04
N LEU A 90 4.63 2.40 -4.85
CA LEU A 90 5.32 2.88 -3.66
C LEU A 90 5.18 1.87 -2.53
N ARG A 91 6.32 1.26 -2.13
CA ARG A 91 6.34 0.18 -1.13
C ARG A 91 7.35 0.49 -0.03
N LEU A 92 6.82 0.78 1.15
CA LEU A 92 7.58 1.22 2.32
C LEU A 92 7.34 0.34 3.56
N SER A 93 6.69 -0.81 3.36
CA SER A 93 6.30 -1.72 4.44
C SER A 93 7.47 -2.23 5.27
N ASN A 94 7.23 -2.58 6.54
CA ASN A 94 8.23 -3.19 7.43
C ASN A 94 9.46 -2.29 7.56
N ASN A 95 9.20 -1.09 8.08
CA ASN A 95 10.20 -0.11 8.48
C ASN A 95 9.79 0.47 9.85
N LYS A 96 10.44 1.55 10.27
CA LYS A 96 10.12 2.33 11.48
C LYS A 96 9.69 3.74 11.10
N LEU A 97 9.04 3.88 9.93
CA LEU A 97 8.54 5.17 9.45
C LEU A 97 7.37 5.64 10.31
N SER A 98 7.21 6.95 10.43
CA SER A 98 6.24 7.59 11.32
C SER A 98 5.72 8.89 10.71
N GLY A 99 4.91 9.61 11.48
CA GLY A 99 4.31 10.89 11.09
C GLY A 99 2.88 10.75 10.59
N GLN A 100 2.24 11.91 10.43
CA GLN A 100 0.82 11.98 10.10
C GLN A 100 0.60 11.65 8.63
N LEU A 101 -0.09 10.54 8.35
CA LEU A 101 -0.36 10.14 6.96
C LEU A 101 -1.20 11.18 6.22
N ALA A 102 -2.04 11.92 6.96
CA ALA A 102 -2.87 13.01 6.44
C ALA A 102 -2.07 14.14 5.77
N THR A 103 -0.78 14.30 6.06
CA THR A 103 0.05 15.38 5.46
C THR A 103 0.55 15.03 4.06
N LEU A 104 0.43 13.76 3.64
CA LEU A 104 0.86 13.31 2.32
C LEU A 104 -0.23 13.60 1.28
N ASP A 105 0.10 14.34 0.23
CA ASP A 105 -0.81 14.57 -0.91
C ASP A 105 -0.69 13.43 -1.92
N LEU A 106 -1.31 12.29 -1.60
CA LEU A 106 -1.37 11.13 -2.49
C LEU A 106 -2.04 11.44 -3.84
N GLY A 107 -2.76 12.56 -3.94
CA GLY A 107 -3.33 13.04 -5.18
C GLY A 107 -2.32 13.42 -6.26
N GLN A 108 -1.04 13.53 -5.91
CA GLN A 108 0.06 13.77 -6.85
C GLN A 108 0.49 12.51 -7.62
N PHE A 109 -0.05 11.33 -7.25
CA PHE A 109 0.27 10.05 -7.88
C PHE A 109 -0.97 9.48 -8.61
N PRO A 110 -1.41 10.09 -9.73
CA PRO A 110 -2.62 9.66 -10.43
C PRO A 110 -2.51 8.24 -11.01
N ASP A 111 -1.28 7.82 -11.33
CA ASP A 111 -0.98 6.49 -11.91
C ASP A 111 -0.66 5.43 -10.85
N LEU A 112 -0.79 5.75 -9.56
CA LEU A 112 -0.45 4.83 -8.48
C LEU A 112 -1.38 3.61 -8.50
N THR A 113 -0.78 2.43 -8.61
CA THR A 113 -1.50 1.14 -8.64
C THR A 113 -1.29 0.32 -7.38
N ALA A 114 -0.17 0.53 -6.68
CA ALA A 114 0.16 -0.14 -5.43
C ALA A 114 0.75 0.85 -4.41
N LEU A 115 0.12 0.93 -3.23
CA LEU A 115 0.62 1.62 -2.06
C LEU A 115 0.66 0.65 -0.88
N SER A 116 1.84 0.42 -0.33
CA SER A 116 2.04 -0.49 0.81
C SER A 116 2.86 0.19 1.90
N LEU A 117 2.20 0.51 3.01
CA LEU A 117 2.76 1.11 4.23
C LEU A 117 2.68 0.17 5.44
N TYR A 118 2.29 -1.09 5.21
CA TYR A 118 2.16 -2.14 6.22
C TYR A 118 3.31 -2.17 7.24
N GLU A 119 2.98 -2.26 8.52
CA GLU A 119 3.95 -2.44 9.62
C GLU A 119 4.98 -1.30 9.67
N ASN A 120 4.46 -0.15 10.09
CA ASN A 120 5.18 1.09 10.40
C ASN A 120 4.50 1.74 11.63
N ALA A 121 4.80 3.01 11.91
CA ALA A 121 4.24 3.79 13.01
C ALA A 121 3.50 5.05 12.52
N PHE A 122 2.90 5.03 11.31
CA PHE A 122 2.13 6.17 10.80
C PHE A 122 0.89 6.44 11.66
N ASP A 123 0.61 7.72 11.92
CA ASP A 123 -0.54 8.17 12.71
C ASP A 123 -1.40 9.19 11.95
N GLY A 124 -2.34 9.83 12.65
CA GLY A 124 -3.32 10.74 12.03
C GLY A 124 -4.39 9.99 11.23
N THR A 125 -5.09 10.71 10.35
CA THR A 125 -6.17 10.16 9.53
C THR A 125 -5.67 9.71 8.16
N VAL A 126 -6.45 8.86 7.48
CA VAL A 126 -6.22 8.56 6.06
C VAL A 126 -6.49 9.84 5.24
N PRO A 127 -5.57 10.30 4.37
CA PRO A 127 -5.74 11.54 3.62
C PRO A 127 -6.84 11.40 2.56
N GLU A 128 -7.73 12.38 2.44
CA GLU A 128 -8.78 12.39 1.42
C GLU A 128 -8.22 12.45 -0.01
N SER A 129 -7.01 12.97 -0.18
CA SER A 129 -6.29 13.00 -1.46
C SER A 129 -6.07 11.60 -2.05
N LEU A 130 -6.07 10.56 -1.21
CA LEU A 130 -6.02 9.16 -1.66
C LEU A 130 -7.13 8.83 -2.66
N GLY A 131 -8.31 9.45 -2.54
CA GLY A 131 -9.43 9.26 -3.47
C GLY A 131 -9.16 9.68 -4.92
N LYS A 132 -8.05 10.38 -5.17
CA LYS A 132 -7.59 10.75 -6.52
C LYS A 132 -6.77 9.64 -7.20
N CYS A 133 -6.28 8.65 -6.46
CA CYS A 133 -5.57 7.48 -7.00
C CYS A 133 -6.57 6.47 -7.59
N THR A 134 -7.26 6.83 -8.68
CA THR A 134 -8.35 6.04 -9.27
C THR A 134 -7.89 4.70 -9.87
N GLN A 135 -6.58 4.60 -10.15
CA GLN A 135 -5.90 3.41 -10.67
C GLN A 135 -5.45 2.45 -9.57
N LEU A 136 -5.60 2.82 -8.29
CA LEU A 136 -5.12 2.04 -7.15
C LEU A 136 -5.82 0.69 -7.10
N GLN A 137 -5.03 -0.37 -7.11
CA GLN A 137 -5.51 -1.76 -7.03
C GLN A 137 -5.15 -2.40 -5.70
N VAL A 138 -4.02 -2.02 -5.10
CA VAL A 138 -3.55 -2.54 -3.82
C VAL A 138 -3.29 -1.37 -2.89
N LEU A 139 -4.01 -1.37 -1.77
CA LEU A 139 -3.76 -0.49 -0.65
C LEU A 139 -3.58 -1.31 0.61
N ASP A 140 -2.39 -1.23 1.21
CA ASP A 140 -2.11 -1.81 2.52
C ASP A 140 -1.58 -0.76 3.49
N LEU A 141 -2.43 -0.35 4.42
CA LEU A 141 -2.10 0.55 5.52
C LEU A 141 -2.10 -0.18 6.87
N SER A 142 -2.16 -1.51 6.86
CA SER A 142 -2.36 -2.29 8.08
C SER A 142 -1.16 -2.22 9.04
N ARG A 143 -1.38 -2.48 10.33
CA ARG A 143 -0.36 -2.38 11.40
C ARG A 143 0.32 -1.00 11.41
N ASN A 144 -0.48 0.02 11.63
CA ASN A 144 -0.05 1.38 11.90
C ASN A 144 -0.87 1.94 13.09
N ASN A 145 -0.72 3.23 13.38
CA ASN A 145 -1.45 3.92 14.44
C ASN A 145 -2.53 4.87 13.87
N LEU A 146 -3.07 4.57 12.69
CA LEU A 146 -4.04 5.45 12.01
C LEU A 146 -5.34 5.57 12.83
N THR A 147 -5.94 6.74 12.82
CA THR A 147 -7.10 7.12 13.64
C THR A 147 -8.21 7.75 12.79
N GLY A 148 -9.34 8.03 13.42
CA GLY A 148 -10.46 8.75 12.81
C GLY A 148 -11.32 7.88 11.91
N THR A 149 -12.26 8.53 11.24
CA THR A 149 -13.26 7.87 10.39
C THR A 149 -12.82 7.85 8.93
N LEU A 150 -13.21 6.82 8.19
CA LEU A 150 -13.12 6.83 6.74
C LEU A 150 -14.26 7.70 6.17
N THR A 151 -13.93 8.69 5.33
CA THR A 151 -14.92 9.52 4.61
C THR A 151 -15.22 8.92 3.22
N ASP A 152 -15.90 9.65 2.34
CA ASP A 152 -16.33 9.15 1.02
C ASP A 152 -15.27 9.24 -0.10
N PHE A 153 -14.00 9.48 0.24
CA PHE A 153 -12.91 9.57 -0.75
C PHE A 153 -12.77 8.31 -1.62
N GLY A 154 -13.18 7.13 -1.12
CA GLY A 154 -13.03 5.86 -1.84
C GLY A 154 -14.10 5.59 -2.90
N THR A 155 -15.06 6.50 -3.10
CA THR A 155 -16.10 6.39 -4.15
C THR A 155 -15.52 6.28 -5.57
N ASN A 156 -14.29 6.78 -5.79
CA ASN A 156 -13.62 6.76 -7.09
C ASN A 156 -12.68 5.56 -7.30
N PHE A 157 -12.56 4.63 -6.35
CA PHE A 157 -11.70 3.45 -6.46
C PHE A 157 -12.25 2.38 -7.41
N SER A 158 -12.20 2.67 -8.70
CA SER A 158 -12.73 1.78 -9.75
C SER A 158 -11.88 0.53 -9.99
N SER A 159 -10.61 0.55 -9.58
CA SER A 159 -9.63 -0.51 -9.83
C SER A 159 -9.21 -1.32 -8.60
N MET A 160 -9.74 -0.99 -7.42
CA MET A 160 -9.34 -1.62 -6.16
C MET A 160 -9.61 -3.12 -6.14
N ARG A 161 -8.59 -3.89 -5.75
CA ARG A 161 -8.61 -5.35 -5.63
C ARG A 161 -8.30 -5.80 -4.21
N VAL A 162 -7.36 -5.11 -3.55
CA VAL A 162 -6.99 -5.43 -2.18
C VAL A 162 -7.00 -4.15 -1.35
N LEU A 163 -7.83 -4.15 -0.31
CA LEU A 163 -7.93 -3.09 0.68
C LEU A 163 -7.66 -3.69 2.06
N SER A 164 -6.50 -3.36 2.63
CA SER A 164 -6.12 -3.74 3.98
C SER A 164 -5.88 -2.50 4.85
N LEU A 165 -6.70 -2.34 5.88
CA LEU A 165 -6.61 -1.29 6.90
C LEU A 165 -6.45 -1.90 8.30
N ALA A 166 -6.17 -3.21 8.37
CA ALA A 166 -6.21 -3.98 9.60
C ALA A 166 -5.25 -3.46 10.67
N ARG A 167 -5.57 -3.69 11.95
CA ARG A 167 -4.71 -3.37 13.09
C ARG A 167 -4.28 -1.90 13.08
N ASN A 168 -5.27 -1.03 13.15
CA ASN A 168 -5.15 0.41 13.34
C ASN A 168 -6.12 0.85 14.44
N ASN A 169 -6.25 2.15 14.65
CA ASN A 169 -7.20 2.77 15.58
C ASN A 169 -8.35 3.48 14.82
N LEU A 170 -8.73 3.00 13.63
CA LEU A 170 -9.80 3.59 12.84
C LEU A 170 -11.16 3.35 13.49
N GLU A 171 -12.08 4.29 13.37
CA GLU A 171 -13.37 4.24 14.05
C GLU A 171 -14.54 4.70 13.16
N GLY A 172 -15.74 4.75 13.75
CA GLY A 172 -16.96 5.10 13.04
C GLY A 172 -17.55 3.94 12.24
N ARG A 173 -18.48 4.26 11.34
CA ARG A 173 -19.10 3.25 10.46
C ARG A 173 -18.20 2.95 9.26
N ILE A 174 -18.21 1.70 8.81
CA ILE A 174 -17.57 1.33 7.54
C ILE A 174 -18.33 2.05 6.39
N PRO A 175 -17.68 2.90 5.59
CA PRO A 175 -18.36 3.66 4.55
C PRO A 175 -18.98 2.79 3.46
N ASN A 176 -20.05 3.30 2.86
CA ASN A 176 -20.81 2.53 1.87
C ASN A 176 -19.99 2.18 0.62
N TRP A 177 -19.07 3.05 0.20
CA TRP A 177 -18.28 2.87 -1.03
C TRP A 177 -17.47 1.56 -1.04
N ILE A 178 -17.03 1.05 0.13
CA ILE A 178 -16.29 -0.22 0.24
C ILE A 178 -17.11 -1.37 -0.36
N TRP A 179 -18.42 -1.39 -0.10
CA TRP A 179 -19.31 -2.46 -0.55
C TRP A 179 -19.66 -2.37 -2.03
N PHE A 180 -19.37 -1.24 -2.68
CA PHE A 180 -19.58 -1.03 -4.12
C PHE A 180 -18.30 -1.20 -4.95
N LEU A 181 -17.18 -1.59 -4.33
CA LEU A 181 -15.93 -1.88 -5.03
C LEU A 181 -16.04 -3.19 -5.83
N LYS A 182 -16.53 -3.09 -7.08
CA LYS A 182 -16.84 -4.24 -7.94
C LYS A 182 -15.65 -5.15 -8.22
N ARG A 183 -14.42 -4.65 -8.14
CA ARG A 183 -13.18 -5.42 -8.38
C ARG A 183 -12.53 -5.94 -7.11
N LEU A 184 -13.05 -5.60 -5.94
CA LEU A 184 -12.45 -5.98 -4.67
C LEU A 184 -12.47 -7.51 -4.52
N GLN A 185 -11.32 -8.08 -4.16
CA GLN A 185 -11.10 -9.50 -3.94
C GLN A 185 -10.75 -9.77 -2.48
N VAL A 186 -9.95 -8.89 -1.87
CA VAL A 186 -9.59 -8.96 -0.46
C VAL A 186 -9.92 -7.67 0.26
N LEU A 187 -10.68 -7.81 1.34
CA LEU A 187 -10.99 -6.76 2.30
C LEU A 187 -10.53 -7.21 3.69
N ASP A 188 -9.61 -6.48 4.30
CA ASP A 188 -9.22 -6.70 5.69
C ASP A 188 -9.33 -5.38 6.46
N LEU A 189 -10.35 -5.31 7.32
CA LEU A 189 -10.60 -4.19 8.23
C LEU A 189 -10.41 -4.63 9.70
N SER A 190 -9.83 -5.81 9.93
CA SER A 190 -9.77 -6.43 11.25
C SER A 190 -8.96 -5.59 12.25
N GLY A 191 -9.25 -5.72 13.55
CA GLY A 191 -8.45 -5.06 14.59
C GLY A 191 -8.54 -3.53 14.52
N ASN A 192 -9.75 -3.00 14.48
CA ASN A 192 -10.05 -1.57 14.47
C ASN A 192 -11.20 -1.26 15.45
N GLY A 193 -11.63 0.00 15.50
CA GLY A 193 -12.77 0.48 16.28
C GLY A 193 -14.07 0.64 15.48
N PHE A 194 -14.23 -0.03 14.33
CA PHE A 194 -15.43 0.15 13.51
C PHE A 194 -16.71 -0.32 14.22
N ILE A 195 -17.78 0.44 14.06
CA ILE A 195 -19.10 0.23 14.67
C ILE A 195 -20.21 0.17 13.62
N GLY A 196 -21.40 -0.22 14.07
CA GLY A 196 -22.61 -0.24 13.27
C GLY A 196 -22.85 -1.58 12.57
N GLU A 197 -23.94 -1.60 11.82
CA GLU A 197 -24.39 -2.80 11.11
C GLU A 197 -23.70 -2.92 9.75
N LEU A 198 -23.51 -4.17 9.31
CA LEU A 198 -23.08 -4.45 7.96
C LEU A 198 -24.21 -4.19 6.97
N PRO A 199 -23.98 -3.52 5.83
CA PRO A 199 -25.04 -3.22 4.89
C PRO A 199 -25.50 -4.48 4.15
N THR A 200 -26.69 -4.47 3.55
CA THR A 200 -27.18 -5.59 2.73
C THR A 200 -26.56 -5.64 1.32
N SER A 201 -25.77 -4.64 0.94
CA SER A 201 -25.23 -4.43 -0.41
C SER A 201 -24.02 -5.31 -0.79
N PHE A 202 -23.75 -6.40 -0.04
CA PHE A 202 -22.66 -7.35 -0.34
C PHE A 202 -22.72 -7.93 -1.74
N GLU A 203 -23.90 -7.94 -2.36
CA GLU A 203 -24.04 -8.44 -3.73
C GLU A 203 -23.29 -7.63 -4.79
N SER A 204 -22.92 -6.39 -4.46
CA SER A 204 -22.16 -5.49 -5.33
C SER A 204 -20.67 -5.85 -5.42
N LEU A 205 -20.13 -6.67 -4.50
CA LEU A 205 -18.73 -7.11 -4.48
C LEU A 205 -18.48 -8.24 -5.50
N GLN A 206 -18.58 -7.92 -6.79
CA GLN A 206 -18.48 -8.90 -7.88
C GLN A 206 -17.12 -9.62 -7.91
N GLY A 207 -16.04 -8.91 -7.62
CA GLY A 207 -14.66 -9.46 -7.60
C GLY A 207 -14.45 -10.54 -6.55
N MET A 208 -15.25 -10.56 -5.47
CA MET A 208 -15.18 -11.60 -4.44
C MET A 208 -15.90 -12.90 -4.84
N ARG A 209 -16.76 -12.84 -5.87
CA ARG A 209 -17.55 -13.98 -6.34
C ARG A 209 -16.83 -14.79 -7.42
N ASN A 210 -15.96 -14.15 -8.19
CA ASN A 210 -15.29 -14.75 -9.34
C ASN A 210 -13.77 -14.59 -9.22
N SER A 211 -13.02 -15.71 -9.18
CA SER A 211 -11.57 -15.67 -9.41
C SER A 211 -11.32 -15.34 -10.89
N THR A 212 -11.11 -14.06 -11.21
CA THR A 212 -10.70 -13.69 -12.57
C THR A 212 -9.20 -13.92 -12.71
N SER A 213 -8.80 -14.89 -13.53
CA SER A 213 -7.40 -15.03 -13.94
C SER A 213 -7.00 -13.80 -14.76
N ILE A 214 -5.99 -13.06 -14.32
CA ILE A 214 -5.54 -11.84 -14.99
C ILE A 214 -4.24 -12.16 -15.72
N SER A 215 -4.27 -12.12 -17.04
CA SER A 215 -3.15 -12.55 -17.90
C SER A 215 -1.93 -11.63 -17.91
N ASN A 216 -1.95 -10.47 -17.23
CA ASN A 216 -0.88 -9.47 -17.28
C ASN A 216 -0.54 -8.85 -15.89
N LEU A 217 -0.29 -9.69 -14.89
CA LEU A 217 0.14 -9.22 -13.55
C LEU A 217 1.67 -9.06 -13.42
N SER A 218 2.45 -9.66 -14.33
CA SER A 218 3.90 -9.81 -14.21
C SER A 218 4.70 -8.52 -14.27
N THR A 219 4.19 -7.46 -14.91
CA THR A 219 4.91 -6.18 -15.05
C THR A 219 4.51 -5.11 -14.03
N LEU A 220 3.30 -5.17 -13.45
CA LEU A 220 2.83 -4.17 -12.47
C LEU A 220 3.00 -4.63 -11.01
N TYR A 221 3.00 -5.94 -10.75
CA TYR A 221 2.88 -6.50 -9.41
C TYR A 221 3.93 -7.56 -9.10
N GLN A 222 5.21 -7.36 -9.44
CA GLN A 222 6.20 -8.44 -9.26
C GLN A 222 6.09 -9.14 -7.89
N TRP A 223 5.85 -8.41 -6.78
CA TRP A 223 5.23 -8.97 -5.55
C TRP A 223 4.98 -7.89 -4.46
N VAL A 224 3.74 -7.54 -4.11
CA VAL A 224 3.47 -6.86 -2.80
C VAL A 224 3.18 -7.96 -1.78
N SER A 225 3.89 -8.02 -0.67
CA SER A 225 3.58 -8.96 0.41
C SER A 225 2.61 -8.31 1.40
N LEU A 226 1.42 -8.89 1.50
CA LEU A 226 0.39 -8.51 2.46
C LEU A 226 0.37 -9.51 3.60
N ASN A 227 0.08 -9.06 4.82
CA ASN A 227 -0.13 -9.99 5.93
C ASN A 227 -1.63 -10.21 6.13
N PHE A 228 -2.11 -11.40 5.80
CA PHE A 228 -3.50 -11.79 5.99
C PHE A 228 -3.60 -12.91 7.02
N LYS A 229 -4.34 -12.68 8.11
CA LYS A 229 -4.49 -13.64 9.23
C LYS A 229 -3.16 -14.15 9.80
N GLY A 230 -2.15 -13.29 9.85
CA GLY A 230 -0.82 -13.66 10.35
C GLY A 230 0.06 -14.41 9.35
N GLN A 231 -0.41 -14.64 8.13
CA GLN A 231 0.38 -15.22 7.05
C GLN A 231 0.73 -14.18 5.99
N GLN A 232 2.01 -14.11 5.65
CA GLN A 232 2.46 -13.29 4.53
C GLN A 232 2.03 -13.94 3.22
N GLN A 233 1.28 -13.21 2.41
CA GLN A 233 0.73 -13.63 1.14
C GLN A 233 1.14 -12.61 0.07
N GLN A 234 1.59 -13.10 -1.08
CA GLN A 234 1.92 -12.20 -2.20
C GLN A 234 0.65 -11.77 -2.91
N VAL A 235 0.56 -10.49 -3.31
CA VAL A 235 -0.58 -9.95 -4.05
C VAL A 235 -0.86 -10.76 -5.30
N VAL A 236 0.18 -11.20 -6.04
CA VAL A 236 -0.02 -12.05 -7.23
C VAL A 236 -0.80 -13.31 -6.87
N TYR A 237 -0.48 -13.97 -5.75
CA TYR A 237 -1.25 -15.11 -5.28
C TYR A 237 -2.67 -14.67 -4.91
N ILE A 238 -2.80 -13.64 -4.09
CA ILE A 238 -4.10 -13.11 -3.63
C ILE A 238 -5.05 -12.84 -4.81
N VAL A 239 -4.62 -12.07 -5.80
CA VAL A 239 -5.49 -11.66 -6.92
C VAL A 239 -5.86 -12.81 -7.86
N HIS A 240 -5.13 -13.93 -7.83
CA HIS A 240 -5.41 -15.10 -8.67
C HIS A 240 -6.21 -16.20 -7.95
N SER A 241 -5.92 -16.44 -6.67
CA SER A 241 -6.37 -17.65 -5.97
C SER A 241 -7.23 -17.38 -4.74
N MET A 242 -7.39 -16.12 -4.33
CA MET A 242 -8.00 -15.79 -3.05
C MET A 242 -9.06 -14.70 -3.17
N THR A 243 -10.19 -14.96 -2.53
CA THR A 243 -11.12 -13.91 -2.11
C THR A 243 -11.33 -14.02 -0.62
N ALA A 244 -11.34 -12.88 0.07
CA ALA A 244 -11.42 -12.87 1.52
C ALA A 244 -12.03 -11.58 2.06
N ILE A 245 -12.79 -11.73 3.14
CA ILE A 245 -13.28 -10.64 3.97
C ILE A 245 -12.88 -10.96 5.41
N ASP A 246 -12.18 -10.04 6.06
CA ASP A 246 -11.91 -10.08 7.49
C ASP A 246 -12.35 -8.78 8.15
N LEU A 247 -13.34 -8.89 9.04
CA LEU A 247 -13.93 -7.80 9.82
C LEU A 247 -13.82 -8.08 11.32
N SER A 248 -13.03 -9.09 11.70
CA SER A 248 -12.87 -9.50 13.10
C SER A 248 -12.22 -8.42 13.95
N GLU A 249 -12.26 -8.57 15.28
CA GLU A 249 -11.62 -7.62 16.21
C GLU A 249 -12.09 -6.16 15.99
N ASN A 250 -13.38 -5.98 15.73
CA ASN A 250 -14.08 -4.68 15.65
C ASN A 250 -15.27 -4.64 16.63
N LYS A 251 -15.99 -3.52 16.67
CA LYS A 251 -17.18 -3.29 17.51
C LYS A 251 -18.49 -3.31 16.70
N LEU A 252 -18.53 -4.11 15.63
CA LEU A 252 -19.69 -4.27 14.75
C LEU A 252 -20.87 -4.94 15.46
N ASN A 253 -22.09 -4.60 15.06
CA ASN A 253 -23.33 -5.16 15.60
C ASN A 253 -24.32 -5.55 14.50
N GLY A 254 -25.50 -6.03 14.89
CA GLY A 254 -26.51 -6.53 13.96
C GLY A 254 -26.30 -7.99 13.54
N SER A 255 -27.10 -8.46 12.60
CA SER A 255 -26.99 -9.80 12.02
C SER A 255 -26.06 -9.81 10.81
N LEU A 256 -25.49 -10.98 10.50
CA LEU A 256 -24.80 -11.18 9.23
C LEU A 256 -25.81 -11.02 8.07
N PRO A 257 -25.52 -10.17 7.08
CA PRO A 257 -26.45 -9.94 5.98
C PRO A 257 -26.62 -11.20 5.13
N PRO A 258 -27.83 -11.45 4.59
CA PRO A 258 -28.08 -12.57 3.68
C PRO A 258 -27.10 -12.53 2.50
N GLY A 259 -26.45 -13.65 2.21
CA GLY A 259 -25.47 -13.76 1.13
C GLY A 259 -24.00 -13.76 1.58
N LEU A 260 -23.70 -13.37 2.82
CA LEU A 260 -22.39 -13.61 3.43
C LEU A 260 -22.32 -15.06 3.93
N GLY A 261 -21.71 -15.95 3.16
CA GLY A 261 -21.47 -17.34 3.58
C GLY A 261 -22.54 -18.37 3.20
N ALA A 262 -23.44 -18.08 2.24
CA ALA A 262 -24.20 -19.15 1.62
C ALA A 262 -23.28 -19.94 0.66
N PRO A 263 -22.97 -21.23 0.92
CA PRO A 263 -22.24 -22.04 -0.04
C PRO A 263 -23.08 -22.13 -1.31
N ARG A 264 -22.59 -21.57 -2.42
CA ARG A 264 -23.20 -21.89 -3.72
C ARG A 264 -22.84 -23.34 -4.04
N ARG A 265 -23.87 -24.20 -4.08
CA ARG A 265 -23.78 -25.50 -4.73
C ARG A 265 -23.25 -25.26 -6.14
N ILE A 266 -22.13 -25.92 -6.44
CA ILE A 266 -21.53 -26.02 -7.78
C ILE A 266 -22.57 -26.63 -8.72
#